data_AF-A0A926EKU1-F1
#
_entry.id   AF-A0A926EKU1-F1
#
_cell.length_a   1.000
_cell.length_b   1.000
_cell.length_c   1.000
_cell.angle_alpha   90.00
_cell.angle_beta   90.00
_cell.angle_gamma   90.00
#
_symmetry.space_group_name_H-M   'P 1'
#
loop_
_entity.id
_entity.type
_entity.pdbx_description
1 polymer ?
#
loop_
_entity_poly.entity_id
_entity_poly.type
_entity_poly.pdbx_seq_one_letter_code
_entity_poly.pdbx_strand_id
1 'polypeptide(L)'
;MTGDPIRTTVLGVRFLPNADPVLLKCLKSSQGYNSLGIITTDSDDVSYAALDEATKKADVQVVYARSMYAGAKNASTKLAGEFIGILAGSDPEEVKSGIDAAVSFIENDGCFYSANEDDSIVYFAHCISRTGSYLSKQAKIQQGNSLAYLIAPPVEAICAVDAAVKMAQVELRLFYGPPTETNFAGALLTGEQAACQAACDAFAAMVREVAATPREQ
;
A
#
# COMPACT_ATOMS: atom_id res chain seq x y z
N MET A 1 11.26 -16.83 -8.72
CA MET A 1 10.40 -17.78 -9.48
C MET A 1 8.99 -17.25 -9.47
N THR A 2 8.18 -17.58 -10.49
CA THR A 2 6.79 -17.12 -10.56
C THR A 2 6.01 -17.49 -9.30
N GLY A 3 5.41 -16.50 -8.65
CA GLY A 3 4.67 -16.65 -7.40
C GLY A 3 5.51 -16.50 -6.13
N ASP A 4 6.83 -16.29 -6.23
CA ASP A 4 7.66 -16.03 -5.05
C ASP A 4 7.32 -14.68 -4.41
N PRO A 5 7.26 -14.60 -3.07
CA PRO A 5 7.00 -13.36 -2.36
C PRO A 5 8.24 -12.44 -2.41
N ILE A 6 8.03 -11.20 -2.85
CA ILE A 6 9.02 -10.12 -2.82
C ILE A 6 8.85 -9.36 -1.52
N ARG A 7 9.72 -9.67 -0.56
CA ARG A 7 9.65 -9.14 0.82
C ARG A 7 10.10 -7.68 0.88
N THR A 8 9.33 -6.89 1.62
CA THR A 8 9.61 -5.49 1.89
C THR A 8 10.54 -5.35 3.09
N THR A 9 11.48 -4.42 3.02
CA THR A 9 12.41 -4.07 4.08
C THR A 9 12.05 -2.73 4.71
N VAL A 10 11.99 -2.70 6.04
CA VAL A 10 11.94 -1.44 6.79
C VAL A 10 13.34 -0.84 6.86
N LEU A 11 13.50 0.36 6.31
CA LEU A 11 14.82 1.02 6.18
C LEU A 11 15.09 1.96 7.35
N GLY A 12 14.07 2.65 7.85
CA GLY A 12 14.21 3.61 8.93
C GLY A 12 12.94 3.74 9.75
N VAL A 13 13.10 3.84 11.07
CA VAL A 13 12.03 4.15 12.02
C VAL A 13 12.52 5.22 13.00
N ARG A 14 11.73 6.27 13.20
CA ARG A 14 11.99 7.33 14.19
C ARG A 14 10.72 7.80 14.87
N PHE A 15 10.88 8.23 16.11
CA PHE A 15 9.80 8.76 16.94
C PHE A 15 10.12 10.19 17.37
N LEU A 16 9.10 11.04 17.34
CA LEU A 16 9.13 12.39 17.88
C LEU A 16 8.05 12.47 18.96
N PRO A 17 8.39 12.33 20.25
CA PRO A 17 7.41 12.22 21.34
C PRO A 17 6.67 13.54 21.64
N ASN A 18 7.22 14.67 21.17
CA ASN A 18 6.59 15.97 21.25
C ASN A 18 7.07 16.80 20.05
N ALA A 19 6.41 16.63 18.91
CA ALA A 19 6.77 17.32 17.69
C ALA A 19 6.46 18.82 17.79
N ASP A 20 7.28 19.63 17.12
CA ASP A 20 7.08 21.08 17.12
C ASP A 20 5.71 21.47 16.51
N PRO A 21 4.96 22.40 17.12
CA PRO A 21 3.66 22.83 16.60
C PRO A 21 3.67 23.33 15.15
N VAL A 22 4.78 23.90 14.67
CA VAL A 22 4.93 24.34 13.27
C VAL A 22 4.90 23.12 12.33
N LEU A 23 5.62 22.06 12.68
CA LEU A 23 5.62 20.82 11.90
C LEU A 23 4.25 20.14 11.93
N LEU A 24 3.63 20.02 13.11
CA LEU A 24 2.30 19.44 13.27
C LEU A 24 1.25 20.16 12.40
N LYS A 25 1.33 21.50 12.32
CA LYS A 25 0.47 22.32 11.46
C LYS A 25 0.70 22.03 9.97
N CYS A 26 1.96 21.91 9.54
CA CYS A 26 2.29 21.57 8.15
C CYS A 26 1.78 20.17 7.76
N LEU A 27 1.87 19.20 8.68
CA LEU A 27 1.37 17.84 8.50
C LEU A 27 -0.15 17.73 8.68
N LYS A 28 -0.82 18.82 9.08
CA LYS A 28 -2.27 18.86 9.37
C LYS A 28 -2.67 17.79 10.39
N SER A 29 -1.83 17.60 11.42
CA SER A 29 -2.12 16.69 12.53
C SER A 29 -3.39 17.12 13.26
N SER A 30 -4.14 16.15 13.77
CA SER A 30 -5.33 16.40 14.59
C SER A 30 -4.96 17.09 15.90
N GLN A 31 -5.87 17.91 16.45
CA GLN A 31 -5.63 18.58 17.72
C GLN A 31 -5.40 17.55 18.84
N GLY A 32 -4.32 17.71 19.60
CA GLY A 32 -3.92 16.78 20.65
C GLY A 32 -3.00 15.66 20.19
N TYR A 33 -2.86 15.44 18.87
CA TYR A 33 -1.92 14.45 18.34
C TYR A 33 -0.55 15.08 18.13
N ASN A 34 0.24 15.08 19.20
CA ASN A 34 1.54 15.77 19.26
C ASN A 34 2.74 14.83 19.08
N SER A 35 2.52 13.52 19.11
CA SER A 35 3.56 12.51 18.90
C SER A 35 3.57 12.06 17.45
N LEU A 36 4.75 11.87 16.86
CA LEU A 36 4.90 11.40 15.47
C LEU A 36 5.76 10.14 15.39
N GLY A 37 5.38 9.22 14.52
CA GLY A 37 6.13 8.01 14.16
C GLY A 37 6.39 8.05 12.66
N ILE A 38 7.64 7.90 12.27
CA ILE A 38 8.12 8.05 10.90
C ILE A 38 8.72 6.72 10.46
N ILE A 39 8.29 6.22 9.31
CA ILE A 39 8.77 4.97 8.72
C ILE A 39 9.15 5.18 7.25
N THR A 40 10.25 4.58 6.81
CA THR A 40 10.62 4.45 5.40
C THR A 40 10.89 3.00 5.03
N THR A 41 10.54 2.63 3.80
CA THR A 41 10.62 1.25 3.29
C THR A 41 11.00 1.23 1.81
N ASP A 42 11.34 0.04 1.31
CA ASP A 42 11.64 -0.22 -0.11
C ASP A 42 10.42 -0.69 -0.93
N SER A 43 9.20 -0.66 -0.37
CA SER A 43 7.96 -0.95 -1.08
C SER A 43 6.82 -0.07 -0.58
N ASP A 44 6.25 0.73 -1.48
CA ASP A 44 5.22 1.72 -1.13
C ASP A 44 3.84 1.11 -0.86
N ASP A 45 3.26 0.33 -1.77
CA ASP A 45 1.90 -0.21 -1.62
C ASP A 45 1.72 -1.15 -0.42
N VAL A 46 2.74 -1.97 -0.12
CA VAL A 46 2.78 -2.76 1.12
C VAL A 46 2.73 -1.85 2.34
N SER A 47 3.43 -0.71 2.27
CA SER A 47 3.51 0.25 3.37
C SER A 47 2.25 1.09 3.51
N TYR A 48 1.57 1.48 2.43
CA TYR A 48 0.26 2.11 2.50
C TYR A 48 -0.78 1.19 3.17
N ALA A 49 -0.77 -0.11 2.83
CA ALA A 49 -1.61 -1.11 3.49
C ALA A 49 -1.23 -1.28 4.98
N ALA A 50 0.08 -1.29 5.29
CA ALA A 50 0.56 -1.36 6.66
C ALA A 50 0.15 -0.15 7.52
N LEU A 51 0.19 1.07 6.94
CA LEU A 51 -0.29 2.27 7.62
C LEU A 51 -1.79 2.21 7.90
N ASP A 52 -2.59 1.66 6.99
CA ASP A 52 -4.02 1.42 7.24
C ASP A 52 -4.24 0.40 8.36
N GLU A 53 -3.44 -0.68 8.39
CA GLU A 53 -3.43 -1.64 9.50
C GLU A 53 -3.12 -0.98 10.84
N ALA A 54 -2.14 -0.08 10.89
CA ALA A 54 -1.80 0.68 12.10
C ALA A 54 -3.02 1.43 12.66
N THR A 55 -3.83 2.06 11.81
CA THR A 55 -5.04 2.79 12.24
C THR A 55 -6.16 1.89 12.82
N LYS A 56 -6.04 0.56 12.66
CA LYS A 56 -6.95 -0.41 13.28
C LYS A 56 -6.45 -0.90 14.64
N LYS A 57 -5.16 -0.76 14.92
CA LYS A 57 -4.47 -1.36 16.06
C LYS A 57 -4.08 -0.34 17.14
N ALA A 58 -3.98 0.93 16.79
CA ALA A 58 -3.65 2.03 17.69
C ALA A 58 -4.48 3.28 17.36
N ASP A 59 -4.60 4.20 18.32
CA ASP A 59 -5.23 5.51 18.16
C ASP A 59 -4.28 6.46 17.42
N VAL A 60 -4.09 6.18 16.13
CA VAL A 60 -3.16 6.90 15.26
C VAL A 60 -3.82 7.35 13.97
N GLN A 61 -3.34 8.49 13.46
CA GLN A 61 -3.74 9.06 12.19
C GLN A 61 -2.56 9.06 11.22
N VAL A 62 -2.76 8.58 10.00
CA VAL A 62 -1.82 8.80 8.90
C VAL A 62 -1.90 10.26 8.47
N VAL A 63 -0.88 11.05 8.83
CA VAL A 63 -0.81 12.50 8.52
C VAL A 63 -0.02 12.77 7.24
N TYR A 64 0.86 11.85 6.85
CA TYR A 64 1.62 11.93 5.61
C TYR A 64 1.96 10.54 5.11
N ALA A 65 1.81 10.32 3.80
CA ALA A 65 2.26 9.10 3.14
C ALA A 65 2.51 9.41 1.66
N ARG A 66 3.72 9.14 1.21
CA ARG A 66 4.16 9.43 -0.16
C ARG A 66 5.19 8.42 -0.64
N SER A 67 5.08 8.12 -1.94
CA SER A 67 6.06 7.34 -2.68
C SER A 67 7.17 8.24 -3.23
N MET A 68 8.34 7.67 -3.50
CA MET A 68 9.47 8.36 -4.12
C MET A 68 9.54 8.05 -5.61
N TYR A 69 9.99 9.04 -6.39
CA TYR A 69 10.08 8.90 -7.84
C TYR A 69 11.07 7.79 -8.25
N ALA A 70 10.63 6.99 -9.22
CA ALA A 70 11.36 5.87 -9.84
C ALA A 70 11.64 4.66 -8.94
N GLY A 71 11.06 4.57 -7.74
CA GLY A 71 11.12 3.38 -6.90
C GLY A 71 12.49 3.09 -6.27
N ALA A 72 12.55 2.04 -5.46
CA ALA A 72 13.63 1.81 -4.49
C ALA A 72 14.95 1.42 -5.17
N LYS A 73 14.87 0.78 -6.35
CA LYS A 73 16.04 0.46 -7.19
C LYS A 73 16.77 1.72 -7.67
N ASN A 74 16.11 2.88 -7.66
CA ASN A 74 16.69 4.18 -8.04
C ASN A 74 16.95 5.10 -6.82
N ALA A 75 16.84 4.58 -5.60
CA ALA A 75 17.11 5.36 -4.40
C ALA A 75 18.58 5.83 -4.35
N SER A 76 18.79 7.15 -4.29
CA SER A 76 20.13 7.76 -4.25
C SER A 76 20.72 7.86 -2.84
N THR A 77 19.94 7.53 -1.80
CA THR A 77 20.38 7.54 -0.40
C THR A 77 19.89 6.30 0.35
N LYS A 78 20.70 5.84 1.31
CA LYS A 78 20.56 4.53 1.96
C LYS A 78 19.20 4.27 2.62
N LEU A 79 18.55 5.31 3.17
CA LEU A 79 17.34 5.16 3.98
C LEU A 79 16.08 5.70 3.30
N ALA A 80 16.19 6.17 2.06
CA ALA A 80 15.04 6.71 1.34
C ALA A 80 14.06 5.62 0.91
N GLY A 81 14.59 4.52 0.36
CA GLY A 81 13.76 3.49 -0.27
C GLY A 81 12.85 4.09 -1.34
N GLU A 82 11.57 3.73 -1.32
CA GLU A 82 10.55 4.32 -2.18
C GLU A 82 9.32 4.84 -1.46
N PHE A 83 9.32 4.84 -0.13
CA PHE A 83 8.15 5.25 0.65
C PHE A 83 8.54 5.97 1.93
N ILE A 84 7.74 6.97 2.28
CA ILE A 84 7.72 7.55 3.63
C ILE A 84 6.28 7.61 4.16
N GLY A 85 6.12 7.12 5.40
CA GLY A 85 4.89 7.19 6.18
C GLY A 85 5.10 7.95 7.48
N ILE A 86 4.12 8.77 7.86
CA ILE A 86 4.10 9.48 9.14
C ILE A 86 2.74 9.26 9.81
N LEU A 87 2.79 8.61 10.98
CA LEU A 87 1.69 8.45 11.91
C LEU A 87 1.75 9.55 12.97
N ALA A 88 0.61 10.10 13.34
CA ALA A 88 0.45 10.98 14.48
C ALA A 88 -0.47 10.34 15.52
N GLY A 89 -0.17 10.55 16.80
CA GLY A 89 -0.97 10.05 17.92
C GLY A 89 -0.93 11.00 19.10
N SER A 90 -1.82 10.77 20.06
CA SER A 90 -1.96 11.59 21.28
C SER A 90 -0.74 11.51 22.19
N ASP A 91 -0.10 10.35 22.24
CA ASP A 91 1.11 10.10 23.03
C ASP A 91 2.11 9.17 22.30
N PRO A 92 3.35 9.04 22.81
CA PRO A 92 4.40 8.26 22.15
C PRO A 92 4.11 6.76 22.11
N GLU A 93 3.35 6.21 23.06
CA GLU A 93 3.05 4.77 23.12
C GLU A 93 2.03 4.37 22.06
N GLU A 94 0.99 5.17 21.83
CA GLU A 94 0.03 4.95 20.73
C GLU A 94 0.74 4.98 19.37
N VAL A 95 1.62 5.96 19.15
CA VAL A 95 2.42 6.04 17.93
C VAL A 95 3.33 4.83 17.77
N LYS A 96 3.99 4.39 18.85
CA LYS A 96 4.86 3.21 18.84
C LYS A 96 4.07 1.96 18.51
N SER A 97 2.91 1.76 19.15
CA SER A 97 1.99 0.65 18.84
C SER A 97 1.56 0.65 17.37
N GLY A 98 1.24 1.83 16.82
CA GLY A 98 0.91 1.98 15.40
C GLY A 98 2.07 1.62 14.47
N ILE A 99 3.29 2.06 14.77
CA ILE A 99 4.49 1.71 13.98
C ILE A 99 4.80 0.21 14.11
N ASP A 100 4.71 -0.38 15.29
CA ASP A 100 4.94 -1.81 15.51
C ASP A 100 3.92 -2.66 14.73
N ALA A 101 2.66 -2.22 14.67
CA ALA A 101 1.62 -2.86 13.85
C ALA A 101 1.93 -2.76 12.35
N ALA A 102 2.39 -1.59 11.87
CA ALA A 102 2.80 -1.42 10.48
C ALA A 102 4.00 -2.31 10.13
N VAL A 103 5.03 -2.36 10.98
CA VAL A 103 6.20 -3.22 10.79
C VAL A 103 5.81 -4.69 10.77
N SER A 104 4.95 -5.13 11.70
CA SER A 104 4.45 -6.50 11.73
C SER A 104 3.71 -6.87 10.44
N PHE A 105 2.89 -5.97 9.90
CA PHE A 105 2.18 -6.19 8.64
C PHE A 105 3.15 -6.32 7.46
N ILE A 106 4.15 -5.43 7.39
CA ILE A 106 5.19 -5.43 6.35
C ILE A 106 5.97 -6.75 6.34
N GLU A 107 6.31 -7.28 7.52
CA GLU A 107 7.11 -8.50 7.64
C GLU A 107 6.30 -9.76 7.33
N ASN A 108 5.02 -9.79 7.69
CA ASN A 108 4.23 -11.03 7.76
C ASN A 108 3.06 -11.12 6.79
N ASP A 109 2.37 -10.02 6.50
CA ASP A 109 1.02 -10.03 5.89
C ASP A 109 0.99 -9.47 4.45
N GLY A 110 1.82 -8.48 4.14
CA GLY A 110 1.85 -7.81 2.84
C GLY A 110 3.15 -8.05 2.07
N CYS A 111 3.05 -8.50 0.82
CA CYS A 111 4.18 -8.54 -0.11
C CYS A 111 3.71 -8.46 -1.56
N PHE A 112 4.60 -7.99 -2.44
CA PHE A 112 4.46 -8.20 -3.88
C PHE A 112 4.78 -9.66 -4.22
N TYR A 113 4.33 -10.12 -5.37
CA TYR A 113 4.62 -11.44 -5.91
C TYR A 113 5.25 -11.32 -7.28
N SER A 114 6.21 -12.21 -7.56
CA SER A 114 6.79 -12.34 -8.88
C SER A 114 5.78 -12.90 -9.89
N ALA A 115 5.70 -12.29 -11.07
CA ALA A 115 4.84 -12.73 -12.18
C ALA A 115 5.58 -13.62 -13.19
N ASN A 116 6.92 -13.70 -13.12
CA ASN A 116 7.76 -14.43 -14.06
C ASN A 116 8.97 -15.09 -13.37
N GLU A 117 9.78 -15.84 -14.12
CA GLU A 117 10.83 -16.67 -13.51
C GLU A 117 12.00 -15.88 -12.91
N ASP A 118 12.30 -14.70 -13.47
CA ASP A 118 13.46 -13.87 -13.13
C ASP A 118 13.12 -12.65 -12.25
N ASP A 119 11.89 -12.59 -11.73
CA ASP A 119 11.39 -11.56 -10.82
C ASP A 119 11.47 -10.13 -11.39
N SER A 120 11.48 -10.00 -12.72
CA SER A 120 11.50 -8.71 -13.41
C SER A 120 10.12 -8.05 -13.54
N ILE A 121 9.04 -8.83 -13.42
CA ILE A 121 7.65 -8.34 -13.36
C ILE A 121 7.05 -8.76 -12.03
N VAL A 122 6.50 -7.80 -11.28
CA VAL A 122 5.94 -8.03 -9.95
C VAL A 122 4.56 -7.40 -9.82
N TYR A 123 3.71 -7.93 -8.96
CA TYR A 123 2.40 -7.35 -8.68
C TYR A 123 2.00 -7.47 -7.22
N PHE A 124 1.11 -6.58 -6.78
CA PHE A 124 0.48 -6.60 -5.48
C PHE A 124 -1.02 -6.82 -5.68
N ALA A 125 -1.54 -7.90 -5.13
CA ALA A 125 -2.96 -8.23 -5.17
C ALA A 125 -3.39 -8.66 -3.77
N HIS A 126 -3.85 -7.69 -2.98
CA HIS A 126 -4.09 -7.89 -1.55
C HIS A 126 -5.55 -7.59 -1.19
N CYS A 127 -6.24 -8.58 -0.63
CA CYS A 127 -7.62 -8.44 -0.16
C CYS A 127 -7.61 -7.97 1.30
N ILE A 128 -7.89 -6.68 1.50
CA ILE A 128 -8.11 -6.08 2.81
C ILE A 128 -9.53 -6.40 3.25
N SER A 129 -9.68 -7.37 4.15
CA SER A 129 -11.00 -7.80 4.64
C SER A 129 -11.77 -6.67 5.35
N ARG A 130 -11.05 -5.84 6.11
CA ARG A 130 -11.61 -4.71 6.85
C ARG A 130 -10.63 -3.54 6.82
N THR A 131 -11.00 -2.48 6.13
CA THR A 131 -10.20 -1.25 6.05
C THR A 131 -10.14 -0.49 7.37
N GLY A 132 -9.00 0.15 7.62
CA GLY A 132 -8.78 1.16 8.63
C GLY A 132 -9.29 2.53 8.17
N SER A 133 -8.91 3.58 8.89
CA SER A 133 -9.37 4.94 8.61
C SER A 133 -8.66 5.58 7.41
N TYR A 134 -7.51 5.05 6.99
CA TYR A 134 -6.68 5.63 5.93
C TYR A 134 -7.17 5.26 4.53
N LEU A 135 -7.21 3.96 4.20
CA LEU A 135 -7.61 3.49 2.88
C LEU A 135 -9.11 3.67 2.64
N SER A 136 -9.93 3.56 3.69
CA SER A 136 -11.37 3.85 3.57
C SER A 136 -11.62 5.29 3.13
N LYS A 137 -10.87 6.25 3.69
CA LYS A 137 -10.92 7.67 3.29
C LYS A 137 -10.45 7.89 1.86
N GLN A 138 -9.38 7.21 1.42
CA GLN A 138 -8.88 7.33 0.05
C GLN A 138 -9.86 6.76 -0.98
N ALA A 139 -10.42 5.57 -0.71
CA ALA A 139 -11.43 4.92 -1.54
C ALA A 139 -12.83 5.56 -1.40
N LYS A 140 -13.01 6.53 -0.49
CA LYS A 140 -14.29 7.17 -0.19
C LYS A 140 -15.38 6.12 0.15
N ILE A 141 -15.04 5.14 0.95
CA ILE A 141 -15.95 4.09 1.44
C ILE A 141 -16.10 4.19 2.95
N GLN A 142 -17.04 3.44 3.52
CA GLN A 142 -17.17 3.38 4.97
C GLN A 142 -15.99 2.60 5.57
N GLN A 143 -15.42 3.11 6.65
CA GLN A 143 -14.39 2.40 7.40
C GLN A 143 -14.88 1.00 7.79
N GLY A 144 -14.05 0.00 7.50
CA GLY A 144 -14.33 -1.39 7.76
C GLY A 144 -14.99 -2.14 6.61
N ASN A 145 -15.29 -1.49 5.48
CA ASN A 145 -15.58 -2.21 4.24
C ASN A 145 -14.33 -2.92 3.71
N SER A 146 -14.53 -3.96 2.91
CA SER A 146 -13.47 -4.70 2.25
C SER A 146 -12.96 -3.96 1.00
N LEU A 147 -11.67 -4.14 0.71
CA LEU A 147 -11.00 -3.62 -0.48
C LEU A 147 -10.10 -4.68 -1.12
N ALA A 148 -10.11 -4.75 -2.44
CA ALA A 148 -9.03 -5.33 -3.22
C ALA A 148 -8.06 -4.20 -3.60
N TYR A 149 -6.81 -4.30 -3.15
CA TYR A 149 -5.74 -3.38 -3.51
C TYR A 149 -4.86 -4.05 -4.56
N LEU A 150 -4.91 -3.52 -5.78
CA LEU A 150 -4.37 -4.14 -6.98
C LEU A 150 -3.36 -3.21 -7.64
N ILE A 151 -2.10 -3.64 -7.77
CA ILE A 151 -1.01 -2.88 -8.39
C ILE A 151 -0.13 -3.80 -9.24
N ALA A 152 0.24 -3.34 -10.43
CA ALA A 152 1.19 -4.01 -11.34
C ALA A 152 1.85 -2.96 -12.25
N PRO A 153 2.82 -3.33 -13.10
CA PRO A 153 3.40 -2.41 -14.06
C PRO A 153 2.35 -1.94 -15.10
N PRO A 154 2.64 -0.89 -15.89
CA PRO A 154 1.60 -0.12 -16.56
C PRO A 154 0.65 -0.89 -17.49
N VAL A 155 1.15 -1.83 -18.30
CA VAL A 155 0.29 -2.55 -19.26
C VAL A 155 -0.48 -3.64 -18.54
N GLU A 156 0.22 -4.40 -17.71
CA GLU A 156 -0.29 -5.47 -16.87
C GLU A 156 -1.44 -4.99 -15.99
N ALA A 157 -1.26 -3.85 -15.32
CA ALA A 157 -2.27 -3.28 -14.44
C ALA A 157 -3.55 -2.90 -15.19
N ILE A 158 -3.45 -2.30 -16.38
CA ILE A 158 -4.63 -1.89 -17.15
C ILE A 158 -5.45 -3.11 -17.59
N CYS A 159 -4.78 -4.12 -18.14
CA CYS A 159 -5.42 -5.38 -18.52
C CYS A 159 -6.02 -6.11 -17.31
N ALA A 160 -5.27 -6.18 -16.20
CA ALA A 160 -5.67 -6.93 -15.02
C ALA A 160 -6.78 -6.24 -14.20
N VAL A 161 -6.84 -4.91 -14.14
CA VAL A 161 -7.97 -4.19 -13.52
C VAL A 161 -9.26 -4.44 -14.30
N ASP A 162 -9.23 -4.38 -15.64
CA ASP A 162 -10.39 -4.70 -16.47
C ASP A 162 -10.89 -6.14 -16.25
N ALA A 163 -9.95 -7.11 -16.22
CA ALA A 163 -10.28 -8.50 -15.90
C ALA A 163 -10.89 -8.65 -14.50
N ALA A 164 -10.31 -8.01 -13.48
CA ALA A 164 -10.79 -8.08 -12.10
C ALA A 164 -12.21 -7.54 -11.94
N VAL A 165 -12.53 -6.40 -12.56
CA VAL A 165 -13.87 -5.80 -12.53
C VAL A 165 -14.90 -6.65 -13.28
N LYS A 166 -14.50 -7.34 -14.37
CA LYS A 166 -15.39 -8.25 -15.11
C LYS A 166 -15.68 -9.55 -14.36
N MET A 167 -14.69 -10.06 -13.63
CA MET A 167 -14.75 -11.39 -12.99
C MET A 167 -15.39 -11.37 -11.60
N ALA A 168 -15.46 -10.22 -10.94
CA ALA A 168 -15.99 -10.10 -9.59
C ALA A 168 -17.02 -8.99 -9.47
N GLN A 169 -17.97 -9.14 -8.54
CA GLN A 169 -18.96 -8.11 -8.22
C GLN A 169 -18.33 -7.02 -7.34
N VAL A 170 -17.48 -6.19 -7.95
CA VAL A 170 -16.74 -5.11 -7.29
C VAL A 170 -16.96 -3.78 -7.99
N GLU A 171 -16.79 -2.69 -7.25
CA GLU A 171 -16.89 -1.32 -7.74
C GLU A 171 -15.52 -0.64 -7.67
N LEU A 172 -15.08 -0.01 -8.76
CA LEU A 172 -13.82 0.74 -8.77
C LEU A 172 -13.99 2.04 -7.99
N ARG A 173 -13.18 2.21 -6.93
CA ARG A 173 -13.25 3.37 -6.03
C ARG A 173 -12.13 4.37 -6.25
N LEU A 174 -10.95 3.88 -6.58
CA LEU A 174 -9.79 4.71 -6.88
C LEU A 174 -9.01 4.04 -8.01
N PHE A 175 -8.68 4.82 -9.03
CA PHE A 175 -7.84 4.40 -10.13
C PHE A 175 -6.48 5.08 -10.02
N TYR A 176 -5.42 4.28 -9.99
CA TYR A 176 -4.04 4.72 -10.05
C TYR A 176 -3.57 4.62 -11.51
N GLY A 177 -3.88 5.64 -12.31
CA GLY A 177 -3.47 5.68 -13.71
C GLY A 177 -1.95 5.78 -13.87
N PRO A 178 -1.34 5.11 -14.87
CA PRO A 178 0.11 5.12 -15.04
C PRO A 178 0.63 6.48 -15.56
N PRO A 179 1.83 6.92 -15.14
CA PRO A 179 2.65 6.32 -14.06
C PRO A 179 2.29 6.88 -12.68
N THR A 180 2.27 6.02 -11.65
CA THR A 180 2.53 6.45 -10.27
C THR A 180 3.99 6.91 -10.13
N GLU A 181 4.36 7.50 -8.99
CA GLU A 181 5.75 7.91 -8.73
C GLU A 181 6.75 6.74 -8.91
N THR A 182 6.35 5.51 -8.61
CA THR A 182 7.16 4.29 -8.76
C THR A 182 7.10 3.64 -10.16
N ASN A 183 6.39 4.25 -11.12
CA ASN A 183 6.13 3.75 -12.48
C ASN A 183 5.21 2.50 -12.53
N PHE A 184 4.30 2.38 -11.57
CA PHE A 184 3.26 1.34 -11.55
C PHE A 184 1.89 1.94 -11.89
N ALA A 185 0.86 1.09 -11.87
CA ALA A 185 -0.54 1.47 -11.95
C ALA A 185 -1.44 0.44 -11.24
N GLY A 186 -2.72 0.75 -11.10
CA GLY A 186 -3.69 -0.19 -10.56
C GLY A 186 -4.96 0.47 -10.01
N ALA A 187 -5.58 -0.14 -9.00
CA ALA A 187 -6.84 0.33 -8.45
C ALA A 187 -7.12 -0.15 -7.01
N LEU A 188 -8.01 0.58 -6.33
CA LEU A 188 -8.77 0.10 -5.18
C LEU A 188 -10.19 -0.26 -5.64
N LEU A 189 -10.57 -1.53 -5.45
CA LEU A 189 -11.92 -2.02 -5.74
C LEU A 189 -12.61 -2.38 -4.43
N THR A 190 -13.91 -2.08 -4.29
CA THR A 190 -14.70 -2.46 -3.11
C THR A 190 -15.84 -3.40 -3.48
N GLY A 191 -16.20 -4.27 -2.54
CA GLY A 191 -17.34 -5.18 -2.65
C GLY A 191 -17.42 -6.04 -1.40
N GLU A 192 -18.21 -7.10 -1.44
CA GLU A 192 -18.13 -8.16 -0.42
C GLU A 192 -16.71 -8.74 -0.37
N GLN A 193 -16.27 -9.20 0.81
CA GLN A 193 -14.91 -9.72 0.99
C GLN A 193 -14.56 -10.82 -0.03
N ALA A 194 -15.50 -11.75 -0.29
CA ALA A 194 -15.29 -12.82 -1.27
C ALA A 194 -15.16 -12.29 -2.70
N ALA A 195 -15.88 -11.21 -3.05
CA ALA A 195 -15.75 -10.56 -4.35
C ALA A 195 -14.41 -9.82 -4.47
N CYS A 196 -13.93 -9.19 -3.40
CA CYS A 196 -12.60 -8.58 -3.38
C CYS A 196 -11.49 -9.64 -3.55
N GLN A 197 -11.61 -10.79 -2.90
CA GLN A 197 -10.66 -11.90 -3.09
C GLN A 197 -10.69 -12.42 -4.53
N ALA A 198 -11.88 -12.64 -5.10
CA ALA A 198 -12.01 -13.06 -6.49
C ALA A 198 -11.41 -12.04 -7.47
N ALA A 199 -11.55 -10.75 -7.18
CA ALA A 199 -10.91 -9.69 -7.95
C ALA A 199 -9.37 -9.75 -7.86
N CYS A 200 -8.80 -10.01 -6.67
CA CYS A 200 -7.36 -10.23 -6.49
C CYS A 200 -6.85 -11.44 -7.28
N ASP A 201 -7.58 -12.55 -7.25
CA ASP A 201 -7.19 -13.78 -7.96
C ASP A 201 -7.22 -13.58 -9.47
N ALA A 202 -8.27 -12.92 -9.99
CA ALA A 202 -8.41 -12.58 -11.41
C ALA A 202 -7.32 -11.59 -11.87
N PHE A 203 -7.02 -10.57 -11.05
CA PHE A 203 -5.95 -9.63 -11.31
C PHE A 203 -4.59 -10.34 -11.41
N ALA A 204 -4.25 -11.17 -10.42
CA ALA A 204 -3.00 -11.91 -10.39
C ALA A 204 -2.85 -12.86 -11.60
N ALA A 205 -3.92 -13.54 -12.00
CA ALA A 205 -3.93 -14.41 -13.17
C ALA A 205 -3.64 -13.63 -14.46
N MET A 206 -4.31 -12.48 -14.65
CA MET A 206 -4.13 -11.66 -15.84
C MET A 206 -2.73 -11.02 -15.92
N VAL A 207 -2.16 -10.58 -14.79
CA VAL A 207 -0.77 -10.09 -14.77
C VAL A 207 0.21 -11.17 -15.25
N ARG A 208 0.05 -12.42 -14.77
CA ARG A 208 0.91 -13.54 -15.19
C ARG A 208 0.69 -13.91 -16.66
N GLU A 209 -0.53 -13.79 -17.17
CA GLU A 209 -0.83 -14.01 -18.58
C GLU A 209 -0.11 -12.99 -19.47
N VAL A 210 -0.21 -11.69 -19.14
CA VAL A 210 0.51 -10.62 -19.84
C VAL A 210 2.03 -10.81 -19.73
N ALA A 211 2.54 -11.21 -18.57
CA ALA A 211 3.96 -11.51 -18.38
C ALA A 211 4.44 -12.67 -19.27
N ALA A 212 3.61 -13.70 -19.46
CA ALA A 212 3.94 -14.85 -20.30
C ALA A 212 3.83 -14.53 -21.81
N THR A 213 2.89 -13.67 -22.20
CA THR A 213 2.64 -13.31 -23.61
C THR A 213 2.47 -11.79 -23.77
N PRO A 214 3.57 -11.01 -23.68
CA PRO A 214 3.50 -9.54 -23.64
C PRO A 214 3.16 -8.87 -24.98
N ARG A 215 3.03 -9.64 -26.05
CA ARG A 215 2.65 -9.18 -27.39
C ARG A 215 1.62 -10.12 -27.98
N GLU A 216 0.43 -9.61 -28.25
CA GLU A 216 -0.55 -10.32 -29.09
C GLU A 216 0.02 -10.42 -30.51
N GLN A 217 -0.06 -11.61 -31.12
CA GLN A 217 0.36 -11.86 -32.51
C GLN A 217 -0.73 -11.44 -33.49
#